data_AF-A0A5N9CXU4-F1
#
_entry.id   AF-A0A5N9CXU4-F1
#
_cell.length_a   1.000
_cell.length_b   1.000
_cell.length_c   1.000
_cell.angle_alpha   90.00
_cell.angle_beta   90.00
_cell.angle_gamma   90.00
#
_symmetry.space_group_name_H-M   'P 1'
#
loop_
_entity.id
_entity.type
_entity.pdbx_description
1 polymer ?
#
loop_
_entity_poly.entity_id
_entity_poly.type
_entity_poly.pdbx_seq_one_letter_code
_entity_poly.pdbx_strand_id
1 'polypeptide(L)'
;MIQPLVAARYRCIAPDLMGFGLSDKPTDESAYTLKRHVELVTGLVERLQIQGVTIVGQDWGGPIGLRYAIDHQDNVRSLVILNTLVRTTPVPLPFTLVFRNGGLSSFRSEIWTCSGKWPSGAAGLSGGPWNPG
;
A
#
# COMPACT_ATOMS: atom_id res chain seq x y z
N MET A 1 -7.17 -13.43 9.18
CA MET A 1 -8.04 -12.79 8.16
C MET A 1 -8.29 -13.64 6.91
N ILE A 2 -7.39 -14.58 6.53
CA ILE A 2 -7.57 -15.43 5.33
C ILE A 2 -8.48 -16.65 5.53
N GLN A 3 -8.56 -17.20 6.75
CA GLN A 3 -9.27 -18.46 7.04
C GLN A 3 -10.72 -18.52 6.53
N PRO A 4 -11.57 -17.47 6.65
CA PRO A 4 -12.93 -17.51 6.11
C PRO A 4 -12.98 -17.68 4.58
N LEU A 5 -12.02 -17.12 3.85
CA LEU A 5 -11.96 -17.23 2.39
C LEU A 5 -11.55 -18.64 1.96
N VAL A 6 -10.61 -19.25 2.69
CA VAL A 6 -10.22 -20.65 2.45
C VAL A 6 -11.39 -21.60 2.76
N ALA A 7 -12.13 -21.35 3.84
CA ALA A 7 -13.35 -22.09 4.17
C ALA A 7 -14.42 -21.94 3.08
N ALA A 8 -14.52 -20.76 2.48
CA ALA A 8 -15.35 -20.49 1.29
C ALA A 8 -14.75 -21.00 -0.03
N ARG A 9 -13.69 -21.83 0.03
CA ARG A 9 -13.03 -22.51 -1.11
C ARG A 9 -12.30 -21.58 -2.08
N TYR A 10 -11.90 -20.38 -1.65
CA TYR A 10 -11.00 -19.54 -2.43
C TYR A 10 -9.54 -20.00 -2.29
N ARG A 11 -8.80 -19.95 -3.39
CA ARG A 11 -7.33 -20.03 -3.37
C ARG A 11 -6.78 -18.66 -3.00
N CYS A 12 -6.43 -18.48 -1.73
CA CYS A 12 -5.88 -17.22 -1.22
C CYS A 12 -4.35 -17.19 -1.37
N ILE A 13 -3.83 -16.14 -1.99
CA ILE A 13 -2.39 -15.90 -2.16
C ILE A 13 -2.10 -14.51 -1.59
N ALA A 14 -1.25 -14.45 -0.57
CA ALA A 14 -0.83 -13.22 0.08
C ALA A 14 0.70 -13.16 0.07
N PRO A 15 1.30 -12.61 -1.00
CA PRO A 15 2.75 -12.50 -1.10
C PRO A 15 3.25 -11.36 -0.21
N ASP A 16 4.42 -11.54 0.40
CA ASP A 16 5.17 -10.42 0.97
C ASP A 16 5.70 -9.55 -0.18
N LEU A 17 5.38 -8.27 -0.19
CA LEU A 17 5.92 -7.34 -1.19
C LEU A 17 7.43 -7.15 -1.00
N MET A 18 8.13 -6.75 -2.06
CA MET A 18 9.56 -6.38 -1.97
C MET A 18 9.77 -5.39 -0.82
N GLY A 19 10.77 -5.65 0.03
CA GLY A 19 11.02 -4.84 1.24
C GLY A 19 10.27 -5.29 2.51
N PHE A 20 9.27 -6.18 2.40
CA PHE A 20 8.44 -6.62 3.52
C PHE A 20 8.66 -8.10 3.86
N GLY A 21 8.36 -8.45 5.11
CA GLY A 21 8.33 -9.84 5.58
C GLY A 21 9.57 -10.65 5.22
N LEU A 22 9.37 -11.80 4.59
CA LEU A 22 10.44 -12.71 4.14
C LEU A 22 10.93 -12.42 2.71
N SER A 23 10.29 -11.50 1.99
CA SER A 23 10.75 -11.12 0.64
C SER A 23 12.08 -10.37 0.68
N ASP A 24 12.77 -10.37 -0.46
CA ASP A 24 14.04 -9.68 -0.63
C ASP A 24 13.92 -8.17 -0.34
N LYS A 25 15.01 -7.61 0.18
CA LYS A 25 15.10 -6.21 0.62
C LYS A 25 16.29 -5.55 -0.08
N PRO A 26 16.15 -5.16 -1.37
CA PRO A 26 17.21 -4.47 -2.08
C PRO A 26 17.70 -3.25 -1.30
N THR A 27 19.01 -3.03 -1.27
CA THR A 27 19.59 -1.85 -0.63
C THR A 27 19.51 -0.60 -1.51
N ASP A 28 19.30 -0.78 -2.81
CA ASP A 28 19.11 0.30 -3.77
C ASP A 28 17.68 0.84 -3.67
N GLU A 29 17.55 2.08 -3.19
CA GLU A 29 16.27 2.77 -3.05
C GLU A 29 15.54 2.93 -4.39
N SER A 30 16.28 3.02 -5.51
CA SER A 30 15.68 3.15 -6.84
C SER A 30 14.90 1.91 -7.28
N ALA A 31 15.08 0.77 -6.60
CA ALA A 31 14.30 -0.44 -6.82
C ALA A 31 12.84 -0.29 -6.34
N TYR A 32 12.56 0.58 -5.37
CA TYR A 32 11.26 0.73 -4.72
C TYR A 32 10.30 1.65 -5.48
N THR A 33 10.14 1.40 -6.78
CA THR A 33 9.14 2.11 -7.59
C THR A 33 7.82 1.36 -7.64
N LEU A 34 6.71 2.08 -7.81
CA LEU A 34 5.40 1.46 -8.04
C LEU A 34 5.43 0.52 -9.24
N LYS A 35 6.06 0.95 -10.34
CA LYS A 35 6.21 0.14 -11.56
C LYS A 35 6.88 -1.20 -11.24
N ARG A 36 7.96 -1.19 -10.46
CA ARG A 36 8.67 -2.41 -10.09
C ARG A 36 7.82 -3.36 -9.25
N HIS A 37 7.04 -2.83 -8.31
CA HIS A 37 6.12 -3.65 -7.53
C HIS A 37 5.03 -4.29 -8.39
N VAL A 38 4.50 -3.55 -9.37
CA VAL A 38 3.53 -4.08 -10.33
C VAL A 38 4.16 -5.19 -11.16
N GLU A 39 5.36 -4.99 -11.71
CA GLU A 39 6.08 -6.02 -12.48
C GLU A 39 6.27 -7.32 -11.68
N LEU A 40 6.61 -7.23 -10.39
CA LEU A 40 6.77 -8.40 -9.53
C LEU A 40 5.45 -9.12 -9.27
N VAL A 41 4.38 -8.38 -9.01
CA VAL A 41 3.04 -8.96 -8.82
C VAL A 41 2.53 -9.60 -10.12
N THR A 42 2.75 -8.95 -11.26
CA THR A 42 2.45 -9.52 -12.59
C THR A 42 3.21 -10.82 -12.80
N GLY A 43 4.53 -10.81 -12.58
CA GLY A 43 5.35 -12.01 -12.72
C GLY A 43 4.95 -13.15 -11.77
N LEU A 44 4.49 -12.83 -10.56
CA LEU A 44 3.93 -13.82 -9.64
C LEU A 44 2.65 -14.45 -10.19
N VAL A 45 1.71 -13.62 -10.68
CA VAL A 45 0.45 -14.08 -11.26
C VAL A 45 0.68 -14.98 -12.47
N GLU A 46 1.60 -14.59 -13.35
CA GLU A 46 1.98 -15.35 -14.54
C GLU A 46 2.62 -16.69 -14.16
N ARG A 47 3.61 -16.70 -13.25
CA ARG A 47 4.29 -17.92 -12.81
C ARG A 47 3.35 -18.92 -12.13
N LEU A 48 2.36 -18.42 -11.39
CA LEU A 48 1.34 -19.24 -10.74
C LEU A 48 0.15 -19.57 -11.66
N GLN A 49 0.17 -19.07 -12.91
CA GLN A 49 -0.82 -19.26 -13.94
C GLN A 49 -2.25 -18.94 -13.46
N ILE A 50 -2.41 -17.84 -12.72
CA ILE A 50 -3.70 -17.47 -12.11
C ILE A 50 -4.56 -16.77 -13.17
N GLN A 51 -5.78 -17.28 -13.33
CA GLN A 51 -6.79 -16.73 -14.22
C GLN A 51 -7.99 -16.21 -13.42
N GLY A 52 -8.56 -15.07 -13.80
CA GLY A 52 -9.75 -14.49 -13.17
C GLY A 52 -9.51 -14.06 -11.72
N VAL A 53 -8.45 -13.27 -11.49
CA VAL A 53 -8.01 -12.88 -10.15
C VAL A 53 -9.00 -11.93 -9.46
N THR A 54 -9.24 -12.17 -8.17
CA THR A 54 -9.88 -11.19 -7.28
C THR A 54 -8.78 -10.51 -6.48
N ILE A 55 -8.62 -9.20 -6.68
CA ILE A 55 -7.57 -8.42 -6.02
C ILE A 55 -8.15 -7.79 -4.76
N VAL A 56 -7.45 -7.99 -3.64
CA VAL A 56 -7.75 -7.31 -2.38
C VAL A 56 -6.56 -6.39 -2.06
N GLY A 57 -6.72 -5.09 -2.29
CA GLY A 57 -5.66 -4.10 -2.13
C GLY A 57 -5.92 -3.22 -0.91
N GLN A 58 -5.00 -3.26 0.07
CA GLN A 58 -5.00 -2.37 1.23
C GLN A 58 -3.69 -1.58 1.29
N ASP A 59 -3.77 -0.29 1.63
CA ASP A 59 -2.62 0.62 1.66
C ASP A 59 -1.81 0.53 0.35
N TRP A 60 -0.50 0.24 0.36
CA TRP A 60 0.30 0.05 -0.87
C TRP A 60 -0.24 -1.02 -1.84
N GLY A 61 -1.00 -2.01 -1.36
CA GLY A 61 -1.64 -3.01 -2.20
C GLY A 61 -2.71 -2.45 -3.14
N GLY A 62 -3.30 -1.29 -2.82
CA GLY A 62 -4.27 -0.63 -3.67
C GLY A 62 -3.69 -0.07 -4.97
N PRO A 63 -2.71 0.86 -4.97
CA PRO A 63 -2.13 1.39 -6.21
C PRO A 63 -1.45 0.29 -7.04
N ILE A 64 -0.82 -0.72 -6.41
CA ILE A 64 -0.24 -1.86 -7.12
C ILE A 64 -1.35 -2.67 -7.80
N GLY A 65 -2.38 -3.07 -7.06
CA GLY A 65 -3.49 -3.88 -7.56
C GLY A 65 -4.33 -3.17 -8.61
N LEU A 66 -4.59 -1.87 -8.44
CA LEU A 66 -5.29 -1.03 -9.42
C LEU A 66 -4.48 -0.89 -10.71
N ARG A 67 -3.16 -0.71 -10.61
CA ARG A 67 -2.32 -0.63 -11.80
C ARG A 67 -2.31 -1.95 -12.56
N TYR A 68 -2.16 -3.08 -11.86
CA TYR A 68 -2.30 -4.41 -12.46
C TYR A 68 -3.66 -4.56 -13.16
N ALA A 69 -4.76 -4.14 -12.52
CA ALA A 69 -6.09 -4.27 -13.09
C ALA A 69 -6.30 -3.44 -14.36
N ILE A 70 -5.67 -2.27 -14.46
CA ILE A 70 -5.70 -1.45 -15.68
C ILE A 70 -4.94 -2.15 -16.82
N ASP A 71 -3.77 -2.74 -16.52
CA ASP A 71 -2.93 -3.37 -17.53
C ASP A 71 -3.43 -4.79 -17.93
N HIS A 72 -4.27 -5.43 -17.11
CA HIS A 72 -4.74 -6.82 -17.29
C HIS A 72 -6.26 -6.98 -17.08
N GLN A 73 -7.07 -6.11 -17.68
CA GLN A 73 -8.52 -6.07 -17.46
C GLN A 73 -9.20 -7.42 -17.69
N ASP A 74 -8.79 -8.18 -18.71
CA ASP A 74 -9.36 -9.49 -19.06
C ASP A 74 -9.10 -10.57 -18.00
N ASN A 75 -8.07 -10.38 -17.17
CA ASN A 75 -7.71 -11.35 -16.13
C ASN A 75 -8.26 -11.00 -14.75
N VAL A 76 -8.93 -9.85 -14.59
CA VAL A 76 -9.46 -9.41 -13.29
C VAL A 76 -10.95 -9.71 -13.19
N ARG A 77 -11.32 -10.52 -12.20
CA ARG A 77 -12.71 -10.84 -11.91
C ARG A 77 -13.37 -9.79 -11.02
N SER A 78 -12.66 -9.32 -10.01
CA SER A 78 -13.21 -8.41 -8.98
C SER A 78 -12.11 -7.66 -8.26
N LEU A 79 -12.44 -6.49 -7.73
CA LEU A 79 -11.54 -5.64 -6.94
C LEU A 79 -12.17 -5.30 -5.60
N VAL A 80 -11.41 -5.44 -4.52
CA VAL A 80 -11.75 -4.99 -3.17
C VAL A 80 -10.64 -4.05 -2.72
N ILE A 81 -10.97 -2.77 -2.56
CA ILE A 81 -10.01 -1.69 -2.33
C ILE A 81 -10.30 -1.07 -0.96
N LEU A 82 -9.30 -1.06 -0.08
CA LEU A 82 -9.47 -0.79 1.35
C LEU A 82 -8.43 0.23 1.82
N ASN A 83 -8.87 1.34 2.42
CA ASN A 83 -8.02 2.39 3.02
C ASN A 83 -6.67 2.58 2.27
N THR A 84 -6.75 3.06 1.04
CA THR A 84 -5.62 3.12 0.12
C THR A 84 -5.68 4.37 -0.73
N LEU A 85 -4.56 4.66 -1.37
CA LEU A 85 -4.42 5.71 -2.36
C LEU A 85 -5.05 5.27 -3.69
N VAL A 86 -5.91 6.13 -4.23
CA VAL A 86 -6.36 6.09 -5.62
C VAL A 86 -6.06 7.47 -6.21
N ARG A 87 -5.13 7.53 -7.16
CA ARG A 87 -4.75 8.81 -7.76
C ARG A 87 -5.71 9.16 -8.89
N THR A 88 -6.75 9.93 -8.58
CA THR A 88 -7.79 10.33 -9.53
C THR A 88 -7.59 11.73 -10.11
N THR A 89 -6.70 12.55 -9.57
CA THR A 89 -6.51 13.96 -9.96
C THR A 89 -5.03 14.40 -9.95
N PRO A 90 -4.65 15.43 -10.73
CA PRO A 90 -3.28 15.94 -10.77
C PRO A 90 -2.97 16.91 -9.61
N VAL A 91 -3.70 16.84 -8.49
CA VAL A 91 -3.28 17.57 -7.28
C VAL A 91 -2.07 16.86 -6.65
N PRO A 92 -1.01 17.58 -6.27
CA PRO A 92 0.09 17.02 -5.50
C PRO A 92 -0.46 16.38 -4.23
N LEU A 93 0.02 15.18 -3.86
CA LEU A 93 -0.28 14.64 -2.55
C LEU A 93 0.18 15.69 -1.52
N PRO A 94 -0.66 16.07 -0.53
CA PRO A 94 -0.27 17.06 0.47
C PRO A 94 0.86 16.57 1.39
N PHE A 95 1.35 15.36 1.16
CA PHE A 95 2.45 14.71 1.86
C PHE A 95 3.36 13.99 0.86
N THR A 96 4.67 14.11 1.05
CA THR A 96 5.67 13.24 0.42
C THR A 96 5.99 12.15 1.43
N LEU A 97 5.60 10.91 1.15
CA LEU A 97 5.99 9.76 1.98
C LEU A 97 7.43 9.37 1.63
N VAL A 98 8.36 9.74 2.50
CA VAL A 98 9.75 9.29 2.45
C VAL A 98 9.92 8.16 3.46
N PHE A 99 10.08 6.93 2.98
CA PHE A 99 10.45 5.80 3.82
C PHE A 99 11.97 5.76 3.95
N ARG A 100 12.52 6.39 4.99
CA ARG A 100 13.94 6.23 5.31
C ARG A 100 14.12 4.90 6.02
N ASN A 101 14.83 3.98 5.40
CA ASN A 101 15.07 2.64 5.92
C ASN A 101 16.07 2.71 7.10
N GLY A 102 15.60 3.13 8.28
CA GLY A 102 16.32 2.93 9.53
C GLY A 102 16.10 1.49 9.99
N GLY A 103 17.18 0.78 10.30
CA GLY A 103 17.15 -0.64 10.68
C GLY A 103 16.13 -1.02 11.77
N LEU A 104 15.95 -2.34 11.93
CA LEU A 104 14.88 -3.07 12.62
C LEU A 104 14.45 -2.63 14.05
N SER A 105 15.00 -1.57 14.64
CA SER A 105 14.67 -1.09 15.99
C SER A 105 13.98 0.28 16.06
N SER A 106 13.65 0.93 14.95
CA SER A 106 13.01 2.25 15.00
C SER A 106 12.03 2.51 13.85
N PHE A 107 10.95 1.74 13.78
CA PHE A 107 9.74 2.15 13.05
C PHE A 107 8.99 3.19 13.89
N ARG A 108 9.54 4.41 13.97
CA ARG A 108 8.79 5.58 14.47
C ARG A 108 8.02 6.17 13.30
N SER A 109 6.71 5.96 13.29
CA SER A 109 5.78 6.71 12.45
C SER A 109 5.64 8.13 12.99
N GLU A 110 6.67 8.97 12.86
CA GLU A 110 6.50 10.41 13.04
C GLU A 110 5.89 10.99 11.76
N ILE A 111 4.56 10.92 11.70
CA ILE A 111 3.76 11.65 10.72
C ILE A 111 3.74 13.12 11.16
N TRP A 112 4.57 13.95 10.52
CA TRP A 112 4.46 15.39 10.63
C TRP A 112 3.44 15.89 9.61
N THR A 113 2.30 16.41 10.09
CA THR A 113 1.36 17.17 9.26
C THR A 113 1.41 18.65 9.63
N CYS A 114 1.74 19.51 8.66
CA CYS A 114 1.11 20.83 8.50
C CYS A 114 1.66 21.56 7.27
N SER A 115 0.82 21.79 6.25
CA SER A 115 0.76 23.09 5.55
C SER A 115 -0.37 23.12 4.51
N GLY A 116 -1.53 23.63 4.90
CA GLY A 116 -2.64 24.02 4.01
C GLY A 116 -3.79 24.62 4.83
N LYS A 117 -4.04 25.93 4.68
CA LYS A 117 -4.87 26.76 5.55
C LYS A 117 -6.31 26.23 5.72
N TRP A 118 -6.71 26.00 6.96
CA TRP A 118 -8.11 25.81 7.36
C TRP A 118 -8.91 27.11 7.14
N PRO A 119 -10.16 27.06 6.64
CA PRO A 119 -11.07 28.19 6.73
C PRO A 119 -11.28 28.55 8.20
N SER A 120 -11.11 29.84 8.49
CA SER A 120 -11.19 30.46 9.80
C SER A 120 -12.46 30.08 10.57
N GLY A 121 -12.33 29.28 11.62
CA GLY A 121 -13.43 29.01 12.55
C GLY A 121 -13.42 27.67 13.29
N ALA A 122 -12.30 27.24 13.87
CA ALA A 122 -12.32 26.22 14.92
C ALA A 122 -11.17 26.46 15.89
N ALA A 123 -11.52 26.80 17.13
CA ALA A 123 -10.59 27.14 18.19
C ALA A 123 -9.78 25.91 18.65
N GLY A 124 -8.47 26.04 18.51
CA GLY A 124 -7.39 25.58 19.39
C GLY A 124 -7.41 24.18 19.99
N LEU A 125 -6.32 23.43 19.75
CA LEU A 125 -5.62 22.71 20.83
C LEU A 125 -4.10 22.77 20.59
N SER A 126 -3.39 23.37 21.53
CA SER A 126 -1.94 23.46 21.64
C SER A 126 -1.34 22.14 22.13
N GLY A 127 -0.19 21.77 21.58
CA GLY A 127 0.57 20.57 21.97
C GLY A 127 1.28 20.72 23.32
N GLY A 128 1.23 19.66 24.11
CA GLY A 128 2.09 19.40 25.26
C GLY A 128 2.49 17.92 25.28
N PRO A 129 3.60 17.52 25.94
CA PRO A 129 4.07 16.15 25.92
C PRO A 129 3.08 15.22 26.65
N TRP A 130 2.80 14.07 26.04
CA TRP A 130 1.87 13.06 26.54
C TRP A 130 2.43 12.38 27.80
N ASN A 131 1.71 12.46 28.92
CA ASN A 131 2.01 11.78 30.18
C ASN A 131 1.08 10.58 30.35
N PRO A 132 1.57 9.34 30.57
CA PRO A 132 0.70 8.19 30.79
C PRO A 132 0.29 8.13 32.27
N GLY A 133 -0.94 8.58 32.54
CA GLY A 133 -1.69 8.30 33.77
C GLY A 133 -3.02 7.67 33.39
#